data_AF-A0A670ZBB5-F1
#
_entry.id   AF-A0A670ZBB5-F1
#
_cell.length_a   1.000
_cell.length_b   1.000
_cell.length_c   1.000
_cell.angle_alpha   90.00
_cell.angle_beta   90.00
_cell.angle_gamma   90.00
#
_symmetry.space_group_name_H-M   'P 1'
#
loop_
_entity.id
_entity.type
_entity.pdbx_description
1 polymer ?
#
loop_
_entity_poly.entity_id
_entity_poly.type
_entity_poly.pdbx_seq_one_letter_code
_entity_poly.pdbx_strand_id
1 'polypeptide(L)'
;MPFITYLSGLLTAQMLSDDQMVSGVEIHCEEKGRCPSTCHLCHWAGKEQLSPTPVLLEINHIIPLYMLIQDNETREAFKGALMSSYWCSGKGDVIEDWCRCDLNAFDENGLPSCSALPQPVLRLSPNVEPSSTVVSLEWYDVQPAIGTKVSDYILHHKKTLASVYGTPYLSVLLCGATKEDPADQLGLNERWRIDGGRASRRWHLPSEDAREEEEGQRKTYVPRFKAQG
;
A
#
# COMPACT_ATOMS: atom_id res chain seq x y z
N MET A 1 -6.14 -31.00 20.75
CA MET A 1 -7.16 -30.30 19.94
C MET A 1 -6.60 -28.95 19.52
N PRO A 2 -6.27 -28.73 18.24
CA PRO A 2 -5.92 -27.42 17.72
C PRO A 2 -7.03 -26.37 17.94
N PHE A 3 -6.64 -25.11 18.14
CA PHE A 3 -7.60 -24.03 18.40
C PHE A 3 -8.63 -23.87 17.26
N ILE A 4 -8.18 -23.92 16.01
CA ILE A 4 -9.04 -23.82 14.82
C ILE A 4 -10.08 -24.96 14.76
N THR A 5 -9.70 -26.19 15.13
CA THR A 5 -10.63 -27.33 15.14
C THR A 5 -11.65 -27.23 16.26
N TYR A 6 -11.28 -26.64 17.40
CA TYR A 6 -12.22 -26.36 18.50
C TYR A 6 -13.27 -25.33 18.07
N LEU A 7 -12.85 -24.21 17.47
CA LEU A 7 -13.76 -23.19 16.95
C LEU A 7 -14.65 -23.77 15.84
N SER A 8 -14.07 -24.47 14.87
CA SER A 8 -14.86 -25.10 13.79
C SER A 8 -15.93 -26.03 14.34
N GLY A 9 -15.64 -26.80 15.39
CA GLY A 9 -16.63 -27.65 16.06
C GLY A 9 -17.77 -26.84 16.68
N LEU A 10 -17.46 -25.75 17.39
CA LEU A 10 -18.46 -24.83 17.94
C LEU A 10 -19.31 -24.18 16.85
N LEU A 11 -18.71 -23.71 15.75
CA LEU A 11 -19.45 -23.13 14.62
C LEU A 11 -20.40 -24.15 13.97
N THR A 12 -19.95 -25.40 13.77
CA THR A 12 -20.84 -26.46 13.24
C THR A 12 -21.97 -26.82 14.20
N ALA A 13 -21.73 -26.74 15.52
CA ALA A 13 -22.74 -27.00 16.54
C ALA A 13 -23.70 -25.81 16.77
N GLN A 14 -23.28 -24.58 16.43
CA GLN A 14 -24.08 -23.36 16.56
C GLN A 14 -25.38 -23.40 15.74
N MET A 15 -25.44 -24.22 14.67
CA MET A 15 -26.69 -24.50 13.95
C MET A 15 -27.80 -25.10 14.84
N LEU A 16 -27.48 -25.48 16.08
CA LEU A 16 -28.40 -26.06 17.07
C LEU A 16 -28.69 -25.10 18.25
N SER A 17 -28.07 -23.92 18.34
CA SER A 17 -28.27 -22.96 19.45
C SER A 17 -27.95 -21.51 19.05
N ASP A 18 -28.91 -20.58 19.18
CA ASP A 18 -28.81 -19.21 18.66
C ASP A 18 -27.89 -18.25 19.46
N ASP A 19 -27.62 -18.50 20.73
CA ASP A 19 -27.01 -17.50 21.65
C ASP A 19 -25.56 -17.83 22.08
N GLN A 20 -24.69 -18.22 21.16
CA GLN A 20 -23.30 -18.57 21.50
C GLN A 20 -22.29 -17.47 21.12
N MET A 21 -21.27 -17.28 21.97
CA MET A 21 -20.15 -16.31 21.87
C MET A 21 -19.32 -16.38 20.56
N VAL A 22 -19.68 -17.27 19.64
CA VAL A 22 -19.02 -17.50 18.34
C VAL A 22 -19.73 -16.80 17.17
N SER A 23 -20.79 -16.02 17.45
CA SER A 23 -21.45 -15.18 16.45
C SER A 23 -20.47 -14.20 15.79
N GLY A 24 -20.44 -14.19 14.45
CA GLY A 24 -19.54 -13.35 13.65
C GLY A 24 -18.12 -13.91 13.44
N VAL A 25 -17.82 -15.10 13.97
CA VAL A 25 -16.56 -15.78 13.65
C VAL A 25 -16.67 -16.46 12.28
N GLU A 26 -15.72 -16.17 11.40
CA GLU A 26 -15.60 -16.82 10.09
C GLU A 26 -14.21 -17.45 9.93
N ILE A 27 -14.17 -18.67 9.38
CA ILE A 27 -12.92 -19.40 9.10
C ILE A 27 -12.78 -19.52 7.59
N HIS A 28 -11.68 -19.02 7.04
CA HIS A 28 -11.34 -19.14 5.63
C HIS A 28 -10.02 -19.90 5.51
N CYS A 29 -9.97 -20.90 4.63
CA CYS A 29 -8.79 -21.74 4.44
C CYS A 29 -8.41 -21.83 2.97
N GLU A 30 -7.11 -21.67 2.73
CA GLU A 30 -6.48 -21.84 1.42
C GLU A 30 -5.44 -22.95 1.52
N GLU A 31 -5.42 -23.85 0.54
CA GLU A 31 -4.56 -25.03 0.55
C GLU A 31 -3.62 -24.99 -0.66
N LYS A 32 -2.31 -25.06 -0.41
CA LYS A 32 -1.26 -25.19 -1.43
C LYS A 32 -0.68 -26.60 -1.41
N GLY A 33 -1.22 -27.45 -2.28
CA GLY A 33 -0.95 -28.89 -2.28
C GLY A 33 -1.81 -29.64 -1.26
N ARG A 34 -2.18 -30.89 -1.58
CA ARG A 34 -3.15 -31.65 -0.79
C ARG A 34 -2.57 -32.15 0.54
N CYS A 35 -3.39 -32.20 1.58
CA CYS A 35 -3.02 -32.79 2.87
C CYS A 35 -2.75 -34.30 2.75
N PRO A 36 -1.58 -34.79 3.19
CA PRO A 36 -1.28 -36.22 3.21
C PRO A 36 -2.06 -36.93 4.32
N SER A 37 -2.51 -38.15 4.06
CA SER A 37 -3.24 -38.98 5.04
C SER A 37 -2.47 -39.30 6.33
N THR A 38 -1.16 -39.03 6.38
CA THR A 38 -0.32 -39.18 7.58
C THR A 38 -0.38 -37.96 8.51
N CYS A 39 -0.91 -36.82 8.06
CA CYS A 39 -0.95 -35.58 8.83
C CYS A 39 -2.37 -35.26 9.33
N HIS A 40 -2.58 -35.37 10.63
CA HIS A 40 -3.89 -35.09 11.24
C HIS A 40 -4.18 -33.61 11.47
N LEU A 41 -3.22 -32.70 11.25
CA LEU A 41 -3.40 -31.26 11.49
C LEU A 41 -4.06 -30.53 10.33
N CYS A 42 -3.79 -30.95 9.09
CA CYS A 42 -4.41 -30.39 7.88
C CYS A 42 -5.61 -31.21 7.41
N HIS A 43 -5.98 -32.26 8.14
CA HIS A 43 -7.03 -33.20 7.76
C HIS A 43 -8.36 -32.47 7.54
N TRP A 44 -8.92 -32.60 6.33
CA TRP A 44 -10.23 -32.08 5.95
C TRP A 44 -11.09 -33.21 5.37
N ALA A 45 -12.35 -33.28 5.81
CA ALA A 45 -13.28 -34.32 5.37
C ALA A 45 -13.40 -34.35 3.84
N GLY A 46 -13.14 -35.51 3.23
CA GLY A 46 -13.24 -35.72 1.78
C GLY A 46 -12.09 -35.15 0.94
N LYS A 47 -11.04 -34.58 1.55
CA LYS A 47 -9.87 -34.02 0.83
C LYS A 47 -8.56 -34.79 1.04
N GLU A 48 -8.61 -35.90 1.76
CA GLU A 48 -7.41 -36.69 2.05
C GLU A 48 -6.89 -37.43 0.82
N GLN A 49 -5.57 -37.48 0.69
CA GLN A 49 -4.91 -38.26 -0.36
C GLN A 49 -3.73 -39.04 0.23
N LEU A 50 -3.63 -40.31 -0.16
CA LEU A 50 -2.42 -41.11 0.02
C LEU A 50 -1.32 -40.51 -0.86
N SER A 51 -0.22 -40.07 -0.23
CA SER A 51 0.97 -39.53 -0.90
C SER A 51 0.64 -38.48 -1.98
N PRO A 52 0.17 -37.28 -1.59
CA PRO A 52 -0.08 -36.21 -2.54
C PRO A 52 1.23 -35.73 -3.18
N THR A 53 1.15 -35.32 -4.45
CA THR A 53 2.30 -34.72 -5.15
C THR A 53 2.65 -33.37 -4.52
N PRO A 54 3.93 -33.12 -4.17
CA PRO A 54 4.35 -31.85 -3.58
C PRO A 54 4.16 -30.70 -4.57
N VAL A 55 3.80 -29.53 -4.04
CA VAL A 55 3.60 -28.29 -4.79
C VAL A 55 4.65 -27.27 -4.37
N LEU A 56 5.06 -26.40 -5.29
CA LEU A 56 5.97 -25.29 -4.98
C LEU A 56 5.32 -24.36 -3.94
N LEU A 57 5.94 -24.29 -2.76
CA LEU A 57 5.47 -23.41 -1.68
C LEU A 57 6.22 -22.08 -1.69
N GLU A 58 7.55 -22.15 -1.77
CA GLU A 58 8.44 -21.01 -1.60
C GLU A 58 9.62 -21.10 -2.58
N ILE A 59 10.10 -19.93 -3.01
CA ILE A 59 11.31 -19.78 -3.83
C ILE A 59 12.39 -19.16 -2.92
N ASN A 60 13.33 -19.98 -2.47
CA ASN A 60 14.34 -19.55 -1.49
C ASN A 60 15.48 -18.74 -2.12
N HIS A 61 15.84 -19.07 -3.36
CA HIS A 61 16.95 -18.44 -4.06
C HIS A 61 16.62 -18.27 -5.54
N ILE A 62 17.05 -17.14 -6.10
CA ILE A 62 16.87 -16.81 -7.52
C ILE A 62 18.23 -16.40 -8.06
N ILE A 63 18.58 -16.92 -9.24
CA ILE A 63 19.78 -16.54 -9.98
C ILE A 63 19.33 -15.85 -11.27
N PRO A 64 19.75 -14.61 -11.55
CA PRO A 64 19.39 -13.92 -12.79
C PRO A 64 19.92 -14.66 -14.02
N LEU A 65 19.11 -14.71 -15.09
CA LEU A 65 19.45 -15.46 -16.31
C LEU A 65 20.68 -14.93 -17.04
N TYR A 66 20.99 -13.64 -16.93
CA TYR A 66 22.21 -13.08 -17.53
C TYR A 66 23.50 -13.68 -16.98
N MET A 67 23.46 -14.34 -15.81
CA MET A 67 24.62 -15.06 -15.25
C MET A 67 24.98 -16.31 -16.07
N LEU A 68 24.06 -16.80 -16.91
CA LEU A 68 24.29 -17.93 -17.80
C LEU A 68 24.91 -17.51 -19.15
N ILE A 69 24.98 -16.20 -19.43
CA ILE A 69 25.55 -15.65 -20.67
C ILE A 69 27.07 -15.52 -20.49
N GLN A 70 27.84 -16.15 -21.40
CA GLN A 70 29.30 -16.13 -21.35
C GLN A 70 29.90 -14.85 -21.94
N ASP A 71 29.30 -14.32 -23.01
CA ASP A 71 29.73 -13.11 -23.66
C ASP A 71 29.41 -11.87 -22.81
N ASN A 72 30.42 -11.04 -22.55
CA ASN A 72 30.29 -9.94 -21.62
C ASN A 72 29.40 -8.81 -22.18
N GLU A 73 29.48 -8.53 -23.48
CA GLU A 73 28.70 -7.47 -24.12
C GLU A 73 27.20 -7.83 -24.10
N THR A 74 26.87 -9.04 -24.51
CA THR A 74 25.50 -9.57 -24.50
C THR A 74 24.95 -9.64 -23.08
N ARG A 75 25.78 -10.02 -22.10
CA ARG A 75 25.39 -10.07 -20.69
C ARG A 75 24.99 -8.70 -20.14
N GLU A 76 25.80 -7.67 -20.37
CA GLU A 76 25.47 -6.32 -19.89
C GLU A 76 24.27 -5.73 -20.64
N ALA A 77 24.15 -5.98 -21.95
CA ALA A 77 22.97 -5.57 -22.72
C ALA A 77 21.68 -6.23 -22.19
N PHE A 78 21.71 -7.53 -21.91
CA PHE A 78 20.57 -8.25 -21.34
C PHE A 78 20.23 -7.75 -19.93
N LYS A 79 21.24 -7.47 -19.10
CA LYS A 79 21.04 -6.90 -17.76
C LYS A 79 20.37 -5.53 -17.84
N GLY A 80 20.79 -4.65 -18.76
CA GLY A 80 20.14 -3.37 -19.01
C GLY A 80 18.67 -3.52 -19.42
N ALA A 81 18.39 -4.40 -20.38
CA ALA A 81 17.03 -4.69 -20.83
C ALA A 81 16.14 -5.27 -19.71
N LEU A 82 16.69 -6.15 -18.87
CA LEU A 82 15.98 -6.70 -17.72
C LEU A 82 15.63 -5.59 -16.71
N MET A 83 16.57 -4.71 -16.38
CA MET A 83 16.34 -3.59 -15.47
C MET A 83 15.30 -2.61 -16.04
N SER A 84 15.38 -2.30 -17.34
CA SER A 84 14.37 -1.49 -18.05
C SER A 84 12.97 -2.11 -17.95
N SER A 85 12.86 -3.42 -18.21
CA SER A 85 11.57 -4.12 -18.17
C SER A 85 10.94 -4.13 -16.77
N TYR A 86 11.76 -4.25 -15.73
CA TYR A 86 11.28 -4.39 -14.36
C TYR A 86 10.99 -3.03 -13.70
N TRP A 87 11.86 -2.03 -13.86
CA TRP A 87 11.74 -0.74 -13.17
C TRP A 87 11.08 0.37 -13.99
N CYS A 88 11.23 0.32 -15.32
CA CYS A 88 10.82 1.37 -16.24
C CYS A 88 9.78 0.88 -17.27
N SER A 89 9.09 -0.22 -16.99
CA SER A 89 8.06 -0.82 -17.85
C SER A 89 8.52 -1.11 -19.29
N GLY A 90 9.82 -1.25 -19.52
CA GLY A 90 10.41 -1.45 -20.84
C GLY A 90 10.37 -0.22 -21.76
N LYS A 91 10.13 0.98 -21.22
CA LYS A 91 10.04 2.25 -21.99
C LYS A 91 11.04 3.30 -21.50
N GLY A 92 12.24 2.84 -21.16
CA GLY A 92 13.30 3.71 -20.67
C GLY A 92 14.43 2.91 -20.04
N ASP A 93 15.56 3.57 -19.85
CA ASP A 93 16.76 2.97 -19.29
C ASP A 93 16.90 3.30 -17.80
N VAL A 94 17.48 2.38 -17.03
CA VAL A 94 17.84 2.66 -15.63
C VAL A 94 19.21 3.32 -15.60
N ILE A 95 19.28 4.51 -14.98
CA ILE A 95 20.52 5.24 -14.72
C ILE A 95 20.61 5.41 -13.20
N GLU A 96 21.63 4.80 -12.58
CA GLU A 96 21.79 4.76 -11.13
C GLU A 96 20.53 4.24 -10.42
N ASP A 97 19.74 5.11 -9.81
CA ASP A 97 18.52 4.79 -9.06
C ASP A 97 17.24 5.41 -9.65
N TRP A 98 17.30 5.95 -10.87
CA TRP A 98 16.14 6.53 -11.57
C TRP A 98 15.98 5.97 -13.00
N CYS A 99 14.78 6.16 -13.54
CA CYS A 99 14.42 5.73 -14.91
C CYS A 99 14.46 6.91 -15.87
N ARG A 100 15.32 6.84 -16.89
CA ARG A 100 15.29 7.75 -18.03
C ARG A 100 14.27 7.27 -19.04
N CYS A 101 13.07 7.87 -19.02
CA CYS A 101 11.98 7.49 -19.90
C CYS A 101 12.24 7.89 -21.37
N ASP A 102 11.80 7.03 -22.29
CA ASP A 102 11.75 7.33 -23.71
C ASP A 102 10.67 8.38 -24.02
N LEU A 103 10.79 9.04 -25.18
CA LEU A 103 9.87 10.11 -25.60
C LEU A 103 8.39 9.66 -25.72
N ASN A 104 8.14 8.36 -25.88
CA ASN A 104 6.80 7.78 -25.98
C ASN A 104 6.19 7.39 -24.62
N ALA A 105 6.91 7.64 -23.52
CA ALA A 105 6.54 7.27 -22.16
C ALA A 105 6.27 8.47 -21.27
N PHE A 106 5.79 9.56 -21.88
CA PHE A 106 5.26 10.73 -21.19
C PHE A 106 3.73 10.69 -21.21
N ASP A 107 3.11 11.11 -20.12
CA ASP A 107 1.65 11.19 -20.01
C ASP A 107 1.08 12.42 -20.76
N GLU A 108 -0.24 12.61 -20.68
CA GLU A 108 -0.93 13.74 -21.31
C GLU A 108 -0.45 15.12 -20.82
N ASN A 109 0.17 15.17 -19.64
CA ASN A 109 0.70 16.40 -19.04
C ASN A 109 2.18 16.62 -19.38
N GLY A 110 2.80 15.70 -20.13
CA GLY A 110 4.23 15.75 -20.43
C GLY A 110 5.11 15.36 -19.24
N LEU A 111 4.58 14.58 -18.29
CA LEU A 111 5.34 14.03 -17.16
C LEU A 111 5.83 12.60 -17.47
N PRO A 112 7.04 12.23 -17.01
CA PRO A 112 7.56 10.88 -17.20
C PRO A 112 6.64 9.82 -16.55
N SER A 113 6.23 8.81 -17.30
CA SER A 113 5.29 7.76 -16.86
C SER A 113 5.83 6.33 -17.03
N CYS A 114 7.12 6.15 -17.31
CA CYS A 114 7.72 4.83 -17.55
C CYS A 114 7.88 4.00 -16.26
N SER A 115 8.10 4.65 -15.12
CA SER A 115 8.17 3.98 -13.81
C SER A 115 6.83 4.12 -13.08
N ALA A 116 6.22 3.00 -12.72
CA ALA A 116 4.90 2.98 -12.10
C ALA A 116 4.94 3.59 -10.70
N LEU A 117 3.97 4.45 -10.39
CA LEU A 117 3.71 4.95 -9.04
C LEU A 117 2.50 4.20 -8.46
N PRO A 118 2.71 3.25 -7.52
CA PRO A 118 1.60 2.52 -6.91
C PRO A 118 0.68 3.44 -6.11
N GLN A 119 -0.61 3.10 -6.03
CA GLN A 119 -1.54 3.86 -5.23
C GLN A 119 -1.31 3.58 -3.72
N PRO A 120 -1.16 4.62 -2.88
CA PRO A 120 -1.01 4.42 -1.43
C PRO A 120 -2.33 3.94 -0.81
N VAL A 121 -2.24 2.88 -0.02
CA VAL A 121 -3.39 2.32 0.71
C VAL A 121 -3.44 2.92 2.11
N LEU A 122 -4.40 3.80 2.34
CA LEU A 122 -4.66 4.40 3.64
C LEU A 122 -5.44 3.43 4.53
N ARG A 123 -4.97 3.21 5.76
CA ARG A 123 -5.58 2.29 6.73
C ARG A 123 -5.72 2.93 8.10
N LEU A 124 -6.65 2.43 8.92
CA LEU A 124 -6.67 2.74 10.34
C LEU A 124 -5.46 2.11 11.03
N SER A 125 -4.92 2.77 12.05
CA SER A 125 -3.84 2.20 12.85
C SER A 125 -4.36 0.97 13.61
N PRO A 126 -3.69 -0.20 13.51
CA PRO A 126 -4.11 -1.39 14.23
C PRO A 126 -3.89 -1.29 15.75
N ASN A 127 -3.09 -0.33 16.21
CA ASN A 127 -2.74 -0.14 17.62
C ASN A 127 -3.62 0.89 18.33
N VAL A 128 -4.44 1.64 17.58
CA VAL A 128 -5.26 2.72 18.11
C VAL A 128 -6.65 2.64 17.52
N GLU A 129 -7.59 2.12 18.31
CA GLU A 129 -9.00 2.13 17.96
C GLU A 129 -9.53 3.58 17.89
N PRO A 130 -10.32 3.93 16.87
CA PRO A 130 -10.86 5.27 16.76
C PRO A 130 -11.83 5.58 17.91
N SER A 131 -11.78 6.81 18.40
CA SER A 131 -12.74 7.36 19.36
C SER A 131 -13.61 8.43 18.71
N SER A 132 -14.57 8.98 19.45
CA SER A 132 -15.41 10.10 18.99
C SER A 132 -14.61 11.34 18.57
N THR A 133 -13.38 11.48 19.07
CA THR A 133 -12.52 12.66 18.85
C THR A 133 -11.15 12.31 18.30
N VAL A 134 -10.79 11.03 18.14
CA VAL A 134 -9.43 10.64 17.71
C VAL A 134 -9.50 9.57 16.65
N VAL A 135 -8.80 9.78 15.54
CA VAL A 135 -8.61 8.80 14.48
C VAL A 135 -7.13 8.75 14.11
N SER A 136 -6.57 7.55 14.05
CA SER A 136 -5.18 7.34 13.64
C SER A 136 -5.13 6.60 12.31
N LEU A 137 -4.36 7.14 11.36
CA LEU A 137 -4.23 6.61 10.01
C LEU A 137 -2.78 6.28 9.69
N GLU A 138 -2.58 5.20 8.95
CA GLU A 138 -1.26 4.68 8.55
C GLU A 138 -1.25 4.35 7.05
N TRP A 139 -0.10 4.54 6.43
CA TRP A 139 0.17 4.09 5.07
C TRP A 139 1.63 3.69 4.92
N TYR A 140 1.87 2.77 3.99
CA TYR A 140 3.22 2.39 3.58
C TYR A 140 3.69 3.29 2.45
N ASP A 141 4.99 3.58 2.45
CA ASP A 141 5.61 4.34 1.38
C ASP A 141 5.54 3.55 0.07
N VAL A 142 5.02 4.17 -0.98
CA VAL A 142 4.89 3.57 -2.31
C VAL A 142 6.12 3.78 -3.19
N GLN A 143 7.14 4.49 -2.68
CA GLN A 143 8.36 4.73 -3.44
C GLN A 143 9.10 3.42 -3.76
N PRO A 144 9.34 3.09 -5.04
CA PRO A 144 10.18 1.97 -5.41
C PRO A 144 11.66 2.21 -5.04
N ALA A 145 12.44 1.13 -4.99
CA ALA A 145 13.89 1.24 -4.79
C ALA A 145 14.57 2.00 -5.95
N ILE A 146 14.12 1.76 -7.19
CA ILE A 146 14.62 2.39 -8.41
C ILE A 146 13.44 2.98 -9.19
N GLY A 147 13.62 4.16 -9.77
CA GLY A 147 12.63 4.82 -10.63
C GLY A 147 11.97 6.01 -9.95
N THR A 148 10.64 6.03 -9.90
CA THR A 148 9.87 7.15 -9.35
C THR A 148 10.26 7.47 -7.90
N LYS A 149 10.42 8.75 -7.59
CA LYS A 149 10.63 9.25 -6.22
C LYS A 149 9.37 9.97 -5.75
N VAL A 150 8.96 9.69 -4.51
CA VAL A 150 7.75 10.31 -3.95
C VAL A 150 8.17 11.59 -3.25
N SER A 151 7.68 12.73 -3.73
CA SER A 151 7.98 14.04 -3.15
C SER A 151 7.03 14.43 -2.01
N ASP A 152 5.73 14.11 -2.16
CA ASP A 152 4.68 14.50 -1.21
C ASP A 152 3.52 13.49 -1.18
N TYR A 153 2.86 13.41 -0.03
CA TYR A 153 1.59 12.72 0.18
C TYR A 153 0.49 13.75 0.51
N ILE A 154 -0.50 13.87 -0.37
CA ILE A 154 -1.61 14.82 -0.21
C ILE A 154 -2.81 14.11 0.41
N LEU A 155 -3.25 14.57 1.58
CA LEU A 155 -4.37 13.96 2.30
C LEU A 155 -5.52 14.96 2.51
N HIS A 156 -6.70 14.58 2.01
CA HIS A 156 -7.94 15.33 2.16
C HIS A 156 -8.89 14.60 3.10
N HIS A 157 -9.60 15.36 3.95
CA HIS A 157 -10.73 14.82 4.71
C HIS A 157 -11.97 15.69 4.57
N LYS A 158 -13.12 15.07 4.79
CA LYS A 158 -14.41 15.76 4.85
C LYS A 158 -15.34 14.99 5.78
N LYS A 159 -16.04 15.69 6.66
CA LYS A 159 -17.20 15.13 7.39
C LYS A 159 -18.44 15.30 6.51
N THR A 160 -19.07 14.21 6.11
CA THR A 160 -20.33 14.24 5.37
C THR A 160 -21.49 14.28 6.35
N LEU A 161 -22.30 15.35 6.30
CA LEU A 161 -23.57 15.42 7.01
C LEU A 161 -24.68 14.87 6.12
N ALA A 162 -25.65 14.19 6.71
CA ALA A 162 -26.87 13.75 6.01
C ALA A 162 -27.78 14.96 5.78
N SER A 163 -27.54 15.73 4.70
CA SER A 163 -28.47 16.76 4.24
C SER A 163 -29.17 16.30 2.96
N VAL A 164 -30.50 16.39 2.97
CA VAL A 164 -31.42 15.99 1.88
C VAL A 164 -31.34 16.93 0.66
N TYR A 165 -30.68 18.08 0.79
CA TYR A 165 -30.49 19.04 -0.30
C TYR A 165 -29.01 19.19 -0.62
N GLY A 166 -28.64 18.73 -1.81
CA GLY A 166 -27.25 18.56 -2.22
C GLY A 166 -26.47 19.87 -2.34
N THR A 167 -25.19 19.78 -1.97
CA THR A 167 -24.05 20.36 -2.69
C THR A 167 -22.76 19.80 -2.08
N PRO A 168 -21.90 19.09 -2.83
CA PRO A 168 -20.69 18.49 -2.28
C PRO A 168 -19.52 19.48 -2.38
N TYR A 169 -19.55 20.61 -1.66
CA TYR A 169 -18.46 21.56 -1.76
C TYR A 169 -17.70 21.73 -0.43
N LEU A 170 -16.38 21.62 -0.57
CA LEU A 170 -15.31 21.76 0.42
C LEU A 170 -14.89 20.50 1.21
N SER A 171 -13.90 19.79 0.67
CA SER A 171 -12.94 19.01 1.45
C SER A 171 -11.89 19.95 2.06
N VAL A 172 -11.45 19.67 3.28
CA VAL A 172 -10.34 20.39 3.91
C VAL A 172 -9.06 19.61 3.57
N LEU A 173 -8.04 20.30 3.05
CA LEU A 173 -6.71 19.74 2.94
C LEU A 173 -6.15 19.66 4.37
N LEU A 174 -5.93 18.44 4.87
CA LEU A 174 -5.46 18.24 6.23
C LEU A 174 -3.99 18.58 6.36
N CYS A 175 -3.17 18.07 5.43
CA CYS A 175 -1.73 18.31 5.37
C CYS A 175 -1.13 17.72 4.09
N GLY A 176 0.04 18.23 3.71
CA GLY A 176 1.03 17.54 2.89
C GLY A 176 2.07 16.87 3.79
N ALA A 177 2.54 15.69 3.44
CA ALA A 177 3.65 15.02 4.12
C ALA A 177 4.77 14.79 3.09
N THR A 178 5.81 15.62 3.16
CA THR A 178 6.93 15.54 2.22
C THR A 178 8.03 14.62 2.69
N LYS A 179 8.53 13.84 1.75
CA LYS A 179 9.76 13.10 1.90
C LYS A 179 10.90 14.03 1.47
N GLU A 180 11.36 14.89 2.37
CA GLU A 180 12.40 15.89 2.03
C GLU A 180 13.69 15.22 1.51
N ASP A 181 14.19 15.69 0.37
CA ASP A 181 15.61 15.62 0.00
C ASP A 181 16.41 16.63 0.86
N PRO A 182 17.69 16.40 1.23
CA PRO A 182 18.39 17.17 2.27
C PRO A 182 18.73 18.64 1.94
N ALA A 183 18.28 19.19 0.81
CA ALA A 183 18.67 20.53 0.37
C ALA A 183 17.44 21.45 0.27
N ASP A 184 17.53 22.56 1.01
CA ASP A 184 16.72 23.78 0.92
C ASP A 184 15.40 23.84 1.72
N GLN A 185 15.62 24.31 2.95
CA GLN A 185 14.74 25.16 3.74
C GLN A 185 13.91 26.13 2.88
N LEU A 186 12.58 26.00 2.93
CA LEU A 186 11.68 27.15 2.81
C LEU A 186 10.59 27.02 3.88
N GLY A 187 10.72 27.85 4.92
CA GLY A 187 9.91 27.86 6.12
C GLY A 187 8.42 28.03 5.86
N LEU A 188 7.70 26.92 5.90
CA LEU A 188 6.26 26.86 6.09
C LEU A 188 6.01 25.93 7.28
N ASN A 189 5.43 26.48 8.34
CA ASN A 189 5.05 25.76 9.54
C ASN A 189 4.12 24.59 9.16
N GLU A 190 4.42 23.40 9.68
CA GLU A 190 3.67 22.13 9.54
C GLU A 190 4.07 21.13 8.43
N ARG A 191 5.36 21.05 8.06
CA ARG A 191 5.90 20.03 7.14
C ARG A 191 6.71 18.96 7.89
N TRP A 192 6.48 17.66 7.66
CA TRP A 192 7.07 16.58 8.49
C TRP A 192 7.62 15.38 7.71
N ARG A 193 8.67 14.77 8.28
CA ARG A 193 9.48 13.68 7.71
C ARG A 193 8.83 12.30 7.84
N ILE A 194 9.15 11.44 6.87
CA ILE A 194 8.80 10.02 6.85
C ILE A 194 10.05 9.22 7.25
N ASP A 195 10.04 8.61 8.44
CA ASP A 195 11.11 7.70 8.89
C ASP A 195 10.76 6.24 8.57
N GLY A 196 11.69 5.52 7.93
CA GLY A 196 11.66 4.05 7.88
C GLY A 196 10.61 3.39 6.95
N GLY A 197 10.08 4.12 5.96
CA GLY A 197 9.16 3.55 4.95
C GLY A 197 7.72 3.33 5.43
N ARG A 198 7.41 3.69 6.68
CA ARG A 198 6.05 3.71 7.23
C ARG A 198 5.76 5.12 7.75
N ALA A 199 4.74 5.76 7.20
CA ALA A 199 4.21 7.02 7.74
C ALA A 199 2.97 6.71 8.58
N SER A 200 2.91 7.25 9.80
CA SER A 200 1.77 7.12 10.71
C SER A 200 1.40 8.50 11.23
N ARG A 201 0.09 8.81 11.22
CA ARG A 201 -0.40 10.08 11.76
C ARG A 201 -1.67 9.89 12.58
N ARG A 202 -1.62 10.43 13.80
CA ARG A 202 -2.77 10.55 14.70
C ARG A 202 -3.42 11.91 14.50
N TRP A 203 -4.74 11.92 14.34
CA TRP A 203 -5.54 13.12 14.20
C TRP A 203 -6.53 13.22 15.34
N HIS A 204 -6.63 14.42 15.92
CA HIS A 204 -7.74 14.79 16.77
C HIS A 204 -8.82 15.38 15.85
N LEU A 205 -9.96 14.70 15.76
CA LEU A 205 -11.15 15.28 15.14
C LEU A 205 -11.63 16.42 16.04
N PRO A 206 -11.94 17.61 15.48
CA PRO A 206 -12.50 18.69 16.28
C PRO A 206 -13.78 18.21 16.98
N SER A 207 -13.87 18.43 18.29
CA SER A 207 -15.12 18.22 19.04
C SER A 207 -16.18 19.16 18.50
N GLU A 208 -17.46 18.81 18.71
CA GLU A 208 -18.65 19.45 18.13
C GLU A 208 -18.85 20.95 18.43
N ASP A 209 -17.86 21.62 19.04
CA ASP A 209 -17.91 23.01 19.51
C ASP A 209 -16.89 23.96 18.85
N ALA A 210 -16.22 23.57 17.77
CA ALA A 210 -15.40 24.51 16.99
C ALA A 210 -16.31 25.41 16.13
N ARG A 211 -16.81 26.48 16.75
CA ARG A 211 -17.42 27.63 16.07
C ARG A 211 -16.54 28.07 14.90
N GLU A 212 -17.15 28.20 13.72
CA GLU A 212 -16.57 28.89 12.57
C GLU A 212 -16.21 30.33 12.98
N GLU A 213 -14.95 30.60 13.27
CA GLU A 213 -14.40 31.95 13.15
C GLU A 213 -14.02 32.16 11.69
N GLU A 214 -14.88 32.90 10.98
CA GLU A 214 -14.50 33.61 9.77
C GLU A 214 -13.35 34.56 10.11
N GLU A 215 -12.12 34.20 9.77
CA GLU A 215 -11.07 35.20 9.61
C GLU A 215 -10.39 35.04 8.25
N GLY A 216 -10.65 36.04 7.41
CA GLY A 216 -10.30 36.05 6.01
C GLY A 216 -8.80 36.15 5.77
N GLN A 217 -8.28 35.21 4.99
CA GLN A 217 -7.36 35.46 3.88
C GLN A 217 -7.08 34.15 3.16
N ARG A 218 -7.98 33.80 2.24
CA ARG A 218 -7.79 32.64 1.36
C ARG A 218 -6.73 32.97 0.31
N LYS A 219 -5.46 32.73 0.62
CA LYS A 219 -4.39 32.68 -0.40
C LYS A 219 -4.56 31.39 -1.19
N THR A 220 -5.11 31.51 -2.40
CA THR A 220 -5.12 30.45 -3.40
C THR A 220 -3.69 30.23 -3.86
N TYR A 221 -3.02 29.21 -3.33
CA TYR A 221 -1.76 28.73 -3.90
C TYR A 221 -2.09 27.73 -5.01
N VAL A 222 -1.82 28.13 -6.25
CA VAL A 222 -1.74 27.23 -7.40
C VAL A 222 -0.33 26.63 -7.37
N PRO A 223 -0.14 25.33 -7.12
CA PRO A 223 1.20 24.75 -7.19
C PRO A 223 1.65 24.69 -8.66
N ARG A 224 2.63 25.51 -9.00
CA ARG A 224 3.47 25.32 -10.20
C ARG A 224 4.47 24.21 -9.89
N PHE A 225 4.38 23.09 -10.58
CA PHE A 225 5.45 22.11 -10.58
C PHE A 225 6.60 22.61 -11.46
N LYS A 226 7.77 22.82 -10.85
CA LYS A 226 9.05 22.83 -11.56
C LYS A 226 9.56 21.39 -11.54
N ALA A 227 9.62 20.76 -12.70
CA ALA A 227 10.51 19.63 -12.90
C ALA A 227 11.95 20.18 -12.93
N GLN A 228 12.80 19.73 -12.01
CA GLN A 228 14.25 19.81 -12.23
C GLN A 228 14.59 18.64 -13.15
N GLY A 229 15.04 18.97 -14.35
CA GLY A 229 15.64 18.04 -15.31
C GLY A 229 17.14 17.94 -15.15
#